data_AF-A0A7Y1TAH1-F1
#
_entry.id   AF-A0A7Y1TAH1-F1
#
_cell.length_a   1.000
_cell.length_b   1.000
_cell.length_c   1.000
_cell.angle_alpha   90.00
_cell.angle_beta   90.00
_cell.angle_gamma   90.00
#
_symmetry.space_group_name_H-M   'P 1'
#
loop_
_entity.id
_entity.type
_entity.pdbx_description
1 polymer ?
#
loop_
_entity_poly.entity_id
_entity_poly.type
_entity_poly.pdbx_seq_one_letter_code
_entity_poly.pdbx_strand_id
1 'polypeptide(L)'
;VYTETPEHARRIILASPVLSPAKFTAISDLASIEQKKDVAKHFRSHRIDLAYDPEKLRLPAAIDAICNDAEKAVSDGCVIIVLDDSSIGEGSLPVHALMATGAVHHRLVEKGIRCDANIIVQTGTARDPHHIATLIGFGATAVFPYLAYKTLSDLIESGELLGDPDQCYLNYRKGMNKGLLKILSKMGISTVASYRGAQLFEAVGIATEVIDKCFRGVACRITGADFADFENDAKQLAATAWRKRQPIEQGGLLKFIHGGEYHAFNPDVVQLLQTAVQQGDYAVYRQYAEQVNRRPVTTLRDLLALKLADKPLDIDSVESADGILKCFDSAGMSLGALSPEAHESLAAAMNRMGGRSNSGEGGEDPARYGTARSSKIKQVASGRFGVTPAYLVNAEVLQIKVAQGAKPGEGGQLPGGKVNKLIARLRYSVPG
;
A
#
# COMPACT_ATOMS: atom_id res chain seq x y z
N VAL A 1 -33.00 9.33 10.92
CA VAL A 1 -33.21 8.20 9.97
C VAL A 1 -34.65 7.70 10.00
N TYR A 2 -35.27 7.54 11.18
CA TYR A 2 -36.62 6.97 11.33
C TYR A 2 -37.79 7.89 10.95
N THR A 3 -37.53 9.06 10.37
CA THR A 3 -38.55 10.03 9.99
C THR A 3 -38.22 10.54 8.60
N GLU A 4 -39.21 10.64 7.72
CA GLU A 4 -39.03 11.16 6.38
C GLU A 4 -39.38 12.65 6.38
N THR A 5 -38.38 13.50 6.14
CA THR A 5 -38.57 14.95 6.07
C THR A 5 -37.83 15.52 4.86
N PRO A 6 -38.32 16.62 4.25
CA PRO A 6 -37.63 17.28 3.12
C PRO A 6 -36.20 17.73 3.45
N GLU A 7 -35.91 18.06 4.71
CA GLU A 7 -34.59 18.48 5.18
C GLU A 7 -33.54 17.40 4.94
N HIS A 8 -33.91 16.12 5.02
CA HIS A 8 -33.00 15.02 4.73
C HIS A 8 -32.48 15.00 3.28
N ALA A 9 -33.16 15.68 2.34
CA ALA A 9 -32.70 15.81 0.95
C ALA A 9 -31.67 16.93 0.75
N ARG A 10 -31.44 17.80 1.75
CA ARG A 10 -30.42 18.86 1.68
C ARG A 10 -29.03 18.25 1.79
N ARG A 11 -28.44 17.86 0.65
CA ARG A 11 -27.14 17.20 0.58
C ARG A 11 -26.30 17.72 -0.58
N ILE A 12 -24.99 17.74 -0.38
CA ILE A 12 -24.01 17.89 -1.47
C ILE A 12 -23.61 16.49 -1.91
N ILE A 13 -23.86 16.16 -3.19
CA ILE A 13 -23.55 14.84 -3.73
C ILE A 13 -22.25 14.91 -4.54
N LEU A 14 -21.31 14.03 -4.20
CA LEU A 14 -20.05 13.87 -4.89
C LEU A 14 -20.02 12.54 -5.64
N ALA A 15 -19.65 12.57 -6.92
CA ALA A 15 -19.42 11.35 -7.72
C ALA A 15 -18.12 10.61 -7.35
N SER A 16 -17.22 11.26 -6.60
CA SER A 16 -15.95 10.70 -6.18
C SER A 16 -15.49 11.42 -4.90
N PRO A 17 -14.86 10.71 -3.95
CA PRO A 17 -14.28 11.31 -2.76
C PRO A 17 -12.98 12.06 -3.07
N VAL A 18 -12.42 11.94 -4.28
CA VAL A 18 -11.21 12.65 -4.70
C VAL A 18 -11.60 13.95 -5.41
N LEU A 19 -11.38 15.06 -4.72
CA LEU A 19 -11.79 16.39 -5.15
C LEU A 19 -10.80 16.96 -6.17
N SER A 20 -11.34 17.63 -7.19
CA SER A 20 -10.56 18.55 -8.03
C SER A 20 -10.44 19.91 -7.34
N PRO A 21 -9.49 20.78 -7.74
CA PRO A 21 -9.38 22.13 -7.20
C PRO A 21 -10.71 22.89 -7.23
N ALA A 22 -11.38 22.92 -8.39
CA ALA A 22 -12.66 23.61 -8.55
C ALA A 22 -13.76 23.05 -7.62
N LYS A 23 -13.82 21.72 -7.41
CA LYS A 23 -14.81 21.12 -6.51
C LYS A 23 -14.51 21.39 -5.06
N PHE A 24 -13.24 21.37 -4.68
CA PHE A 24 -12.82 21.70 -3.33
C PHE A 24 -13.21 23.14 -2.98
N THR A 25 -12.78 24.12 -3.79
CA THR A 25 -13.13 25.54 -3.60
C THR A 25 -14.64 25.73 -3.51
N ALA A 26 -15.41 25.09 -4.40
CA ALA A 26 -16.86 25.20 -4.43
C ALA A 26 -17.57 24.63 -3.19
N ILE A 27 -16.91 23.81 -2.36
CA ILE A 27 -17.48 23.20 -1.15
C ILE A 27 -16.93 23.85 0.11
N SER A 28 -15.64 24.17 0.12
CA SER A 28 -14.97 24.76 1.28
C SER A 28 -15.35 26.23 1.50
N ASP A 29 -15.79 26.93 0.45
CA ASP A 29 -16.09 28.35 0.48
C ASP A 29 -17.39 28.67 -0.29
N LEU A 30 -18.48 28.03 0.12
CA LEU A 30 -19.80 28.26 -0.48
C LEU A 30 -20.31 29.70 -0.27
N ALA A 31 -19.91 30.34 0.82
CA ALA A 31 -20.39 31.66 1.20
C ALA A 31 -19.85 32.78 0.30
N SER A 32 -18.67 32.60 -0.32
CA SER A 32 -18.12 33.55 -1.28
C SER A 32 -18.76 33.48 -2.67
N ILE A 33 -19.51 32.41 -2.97
CA ILE A 33 -20.18 32.22 -4.25
C ILE A 33 -21.57 32.85 -4.19
N GLU A 34 -21.74 33.98 -4.87
CA GLU A 34 -22.98 34.78 -4.84
C GLU A 34 -24.24 33.97 -5.15
N GLN A 35 -24.22 33.11 -6.18
CA GLN A 35 -25.37 32.28 -6.54
C GLN A 35 -25.67 31.16 -5.53
N LYS A 36 -24.83 30.96 -4.51
CA LYS A 36 -24.96 29.87 -3.52
C LYS A 36 -25.12 30.38 -2.09
N LYS A 37 -25.29 31.68 -1.86
CA LYS A 37 -25.44 32.26 -0.51
C LYS A 37 -26.57 31.61 0.31
N ASP A 38 -27.69 31.25 -0.32
CA ASP A 38 -28.78 30.56 0.38
C ASP A 38 -28.44 29.11 0.74
N VAL A 39 -27.67 28.42 -0.10
CA VAL A 39 -27.16 27.07 0.17
C VAL A 39 -26.09 27.12 1.26
N ALA A 40 -25.22 28.13 1.25
CA ALA A 40 -24.13 28.31 2.22
C ALA A 40 -24.62 28.38 3.68
N LYS A 41 -25.83 28.94 3.90
CA LYS A 41 -26.47 28.97 5.23
C LYS A 41 -26.64 27.58 5.85
N HIS A 42 -26.82 26.55 5.01
CA HIS A 42 -27.02 25.17 5.44
C HIS A 42 -25.73 24.33 5.44
N PHE A 43 -24.66 24.81 4.81
CA PHE A 43 -23.40 24.08 4.65
C PHE A 43 -22.21 24.89 5.17
N ARG A 44 -22.34 25.42 6.39
CA ARG A 44 -21.25 26.16 7.03
C ARG A 44 -20.02 25.28 7.20
N SER A 45 -18.88 25.80 6.75
CA SER A 45 -17.57 25.17 6.86
C SER A 45 -16.73 25.83 7.94
N HIS A 46 -15.85 25.05 8.56
CA HIS A 46 -14.78 25.54 9.44
C HIS A 46 -13.46 24.93 8.98
N ARG A 47 -12.43 25.75 8.82
CA ARG A 47 -11.10 25.31 8.40
C ARG A 47 -10.19 25.27 9.61
N ILE A 48 -9.53 24.14 9.82
CA ILE A 48 -8.59 23.91 10.91
C ILE A 48 -7.22 23.69 10.28
N ASP A 49 -6.28 24.56 10.65
CA ASP A 49 -4.88 24.43 10.26
C ASP A 49 -4.24 23.27 11.03
N LEU A 50 -3.50 22.43 10.32
CA LEU A 50 -2.76 21.31 10.88
C LEU A 50 -1.34 21.70 11.30
N ALA A 51 -0.86 22.89 10.93
CA ALA A 51 0.44 23.38 11.37
C ALA A 51 0.43 23.74 12.86
N TYR A 52 1.49 23.34 13.58
CA TYR A 52 1.74 23.74 14.96
C TYR A 52 3.20 24.13 15.16
N ASP A 53 3.44 24.90 16.21
CA ASP A 53 4.78 25.31 16.64
C ASP A 53 5.34 24.25 17.62
N PRO A 54 6.37 23.48 17.22
CA PRO A 54 6.93 22.41 18.04
C PRO A 54 7.70 22.90 19.28
N GLU A 55 8.02 24.19 19.37
CA GLU A 55 8.60 24.80 20.57
C GLU A 55 7.53 25.11 21.63
N LYS A 56 6.27 25.28 21.21
CA LYS A 56 5.15 25.57 22.11
C LYS A 56 4.33 24.33 22.47
N LEU A 57 4.14 23.42 21.53
CA LEU A 57 3.28 22.25 21.68
C LEU A 57 3.97 21.00 21.15
N ARG A 58 3.72 19.87 21.81
CA ARG A 58 4.11 18.55 21.29
C ARG A 58 2.99 17.96 20.45
N LEU A 59 3.34 17.06 19.54
CA LEU A 59 2.42 16.42 18.60
C LEU A 59 1.10 15.93 19.23
N PRO A 60 1.07 15.23 20.39
CA PRO A 60 -0.19 14.80 21.01
C PRO A 60 -1.10 15.97 21.40
N ALA A 61 -0.51 17.05 21.94
CA ALA A 61 -1.26 18.24 22.35
C ALA A 61 -1.75 19.05 21.15
N ALA A 62 -0.99 19.10 20.05
CA ALA A 62 -1.43 19.68 18.79
C ALA A 62 -2.65 18.94 18.21
N ILE A 63 -2.62 17.60 18.25
CA ILE A 63 -3.76 16.75 17.87
C ILE A 63 -4.98 17.04 18.76
N ASP A 64 -4.79 17.16 20.07
CA ASP A 64 -5.88 17.47 21.00
C ASP A 64 -6.48 18.87 20.73
N ALA A 65 -5.65 19.86 20.38
CA ALA A 65 -6.10 21.19 19.98
C ALA A 65 -6.96 21.16 18.71
N ILE A 66 -6.53 20.42 17.68
CA ILE A 66 -7.31 20.20 16.44
C ILE A 66 -8.65 19.53 16.77
N CYS A 67 -8.66 18.52 17.64
CA CYS A 67 -9.87 17.83 18.06
C CYS A 67 -10.85 18.76 18.80
N ASN A 68 -10.33 19.63 19.69
CA ASN A 68 -11.12 20.60 20.44
C ASN A 68 -11.73 21.67 19.52
N ASP A 69 -10.99 22.16 18.53
CA ASP A 69 -11.49 23.12 17.55
C ASP A 69 -12.59 22.49 16.67
N ALA A 70 -12.38 21.25 16.21
CA ALA A 70 -13.40 20.52 15.45
C ALA A 70 -14.67 20.28 16.28
N GLU A 71 -14.54 19.83 17.53
CA GLU A 71 -15.68 19.62 18.45
C GLU A 71 -16.48 20.91 18.65
N LYS A 72 -15.78 22.04 18.89
CA LYS A 72 -16.41 23.34 19.05
C LYS A 72 -17.13 23.79 17.77
N ALA A 73 -16.45 23.73 16.63
CA ALA A 73 -17.01 24.17 15.35
C ALA A 73 -18.29 23.39 14.98
N VAL A 74 -18.30 22.08 15.20
CA VAL A 74 -19.51 21.26 14.97
C VAL A 74 -20.62 21.64 15.94
N SER A 75 -20.28 21.88 17.22
CA SER A 75 -21.26 22.35 18.23
C SER A 75 -21.84 23.73 17.91
N ASP A 76 -21.05 24.61 17.30
CA ASP A 76 -21.48 25.92 16.77
C ASP A 76 -22.27 25.79 15.45
N GLY A 77 -22.45 24.55 14.98
CA GLY A 77 -23.28 24.13 13.85
C GLY A 77 -22.61 24.22 12.47
N CYS A 78 -21.28 24.14 12.42
CA CYS A 78 -20.57 23.86 11.17
C CYS A 78 -20.75 22.38 10.80
N VAL A 79 -21.14 22.13 9.55
CA VAL A 79 -21.43 20.77 9.03
C VAL A 79 -20.32 20.25 8.11
N ILE A 80 -19.31 21.07 7.85
CA ILE A 80 -18.10 20.71 7.10
C ILE A 80 -16.88 21.16 7.90
N ILE A 81 -16.04 20.21 8.30
CA ILE A 81 -14.72 20.46 8.89
C ILE A 81 -13.68 20.23 7.80
N VAL A 82 -12.87 21.24 7.52
CA VAL A 82 -11.75 21.16 6.58
C VAL A 82 -10.45 21.07 7.38
N LEU A 83 -9.80 19.91 7.34
CA LEU A 83 -8.45 19.72 7.87
C LEU A 83 -7.45 20.10 6.78
N ASP A 84 -6.57 21.06 7.05
CA ASP A 84 -5.70 21.68 6.06
C ASP A 84 -4.24 21.73 6.50
N ASP A 85 -3.34 21.07 5.77
CA ASP A 85 -1.88 21.14 5.99
C ASP A 85 -1.13 22.06 5.01
N SER A 86 -1.86 22.88 4.23
CA SER A 86 -1.25 23.73 3.20
C SER A 86 -0.57 24.99 3.74
N SER A 87 -0.89 25.42 4.96
CA SER A 87 -0.32 26.60 5.62
C SER A 87 1.05 26.33 6.28
N ILE A 88 1.89 25.50 5.65
CA ILE A 88 3.21 25.17 6.20
C ILE A 88 4.16 26.37 6.12
N GLY A 89 4.77 26.72 7.25
CA GLY A 89 5.74 27.81 7.37
C GLY A 89 7.02 27.39 8.10
N GLU A 90 8.10 28.14 7.88
CA GLU A 90 9.37 27.91 8.58
C GLU A 90 9.18 28.02 10.09
N GLY A 91 9.69 27.03 10.84
CA GLY A 91 9.48 26.93 12.29
C GLY A 91 8.17 26.26 12.72
N SER A 92 7.31 25.84 11.79
CA SER A 92 6.12 25.02 12.09
C SER A 92 6.26 23.59 11.56
N LEU A 93 5.54 22.65 12.18
CA LEU A 93 5.40 21.27 11.70
C LEU A 93 3.92 20.97 11.43
N PRO A 94 3.59 20.28 10.34
CA PRO A 94 2.23 19.81 10.12
C PRO A 94 1.95 18.55 10.96
N VAL A 95 0.83 18.50 11.67
CA VAL A 95 0.25 17.23 12.15
C VAL A 95 -0.10 16.40 10.92
N HIS A 96 0.40 15.17 10.84
CA HIS A 96 0.15 14.30 9.69
C HIS A 96 -1.37 14.12 9.48
N ALA A 97 -1.86 14.42 8.27
CA ALA A 97 -3.29 14.51 7.98
C ALA A 97 -4.08 13.24 8.36
N LEU A 98 -3.48 12.06 8.24
CA LEU A 98 -4.08 10.79 8.66
C LEU A 98 -4.32 10.72 10.18
N MET A 99 -3.36 11.16 11.01
CA MET A 99 -3.50 11.20 12.47
C MET A 99 -4.59 12.18 12.89
N ALA A 100 -4.59 13.38 12.30
CA ALA A 100 -5.63 14.38 12.55
C ALA A 100 -7.02 13.89 12.14
N THR A 101 -7.14 13.29 10.95
CA THR A 101 -8.42 12.76 10.44
C THR A 101 -9.00 11.71 11.38
N GLY A 102 -8.20 10.73 11.78
CA GLY A 102 -8.64 9.66 12.66
C GLY A 102 -8.99 10.16 14.07
N ALA A 103 -8.15 11.04 14.64
CA ALA A 103 -8.40 11.63 15.96
C ALA A 103 -9.69 12.48 15.99
N VAL A 104 -9.89 13.36 15.00
CA VAL A 104 -11.12 14.14 14.87
C VAL A 104 -12.33 13.23 14.64
N HIS A 105 -12.20 12.22 13.78
CA HIS A 105 -13.28 11.26 13.53
C HIS A 105 -13.74 10.59 14.82
N HIS A 106 -12.81 10.01 15.59
CA HIS A 106 -13.11 9.33 16.86
C HIS A 106 -13.62 10.30 17.92
N ARG A 107 -13.05 11.51 18.04
CA ARG A 107 -13.54 12.54 18.96
C ARG A 107 -15.00 12.89 18.69
N LEU A 108 -15.37 13.15 17.45
CA LEU A 108 -16.75 13.49 17.09
C LEU A 108 -17.70 12.31 17.32
N VAL A 109 -17.23 11.07 17.16
CA VAL A 109 -18.02 9.86 17.47
C VAL A 109 -18.26 9.74 18.97
N GLU A 110 -17.22 9.89 19.79
CA GLU A 110 -17.30 9.83 21.25
C GLU A 110 -18.25 10.90 21.82
N LYS A 111 -18.29 12.07 21.19
CA LYS A 111 -19.19 13.18 21.56
C LYS A 111 -20.60 13.05 20.97
N GLY A 112 -20.86 12.04 20.14
CA GLY A 112 -22.17 11.82 19.52
C GLY A 112 -22.53 12.78 18.39
N ILE A 113 -21.58 13.57 17.90
CA ILE A 113 -21.79 14.64 16.90
C ILE A 113 -21.15 14.34 15.53
N ARG A 114 -20.58 13.16 15.33
CA ARG A 114 -19.98 12.78 14.02
C ARG A 114 -20.99 12.78 12.88
N CYS A 115 -22.26 12.48 13.15
CA CYS A 115 -23.31 12.50 12.13
C CYS A 115 -23.69 13.92 11.68
N ASP A 116 -23.33 14.93 12.46
CA ASP A 116 -23.68 16.33 12.19
C ASP A 116 -22.67 17.04 11.28
N ALA A 117 -21.52 16.40 11.01
CA ALA A 117 -20.47 17.00 10.21
C ALA A 117 -19.82 16.05 9.20
N ASN A 118 -19.23 16.61 8.15
CA ASN A 118 -18.36 15.92 7.21
C ASN A 118 -16.92 16.39 7.39
N ILE A 119 -15.96 15.48 7.23
CA ILE A 119 -14.53 15.81 7.31
C ILE A 119 -13.98 15.85 5.88
N ILE A 120 -13.47 16.99 5.45
CA ILE A 120 -12.75 17.16 4.18
C ILE A 120 -11.28 17.37 4.52
N VAL A 121 -10.40 16.66 3.83
CA VAL A 121 -8.95 16.74 4.07
C VAL A 121 -8.28 17.39 2.87
N GLN A 122 -7.76 18.61 3.04
CA GLN A 122 -6.83 19.24 2.11
C GLN A 122 -5.42 18.86 2.56
N THR A 123 -4.72 18.03 1.79
CA THR A 123 -3.40 17.53 2.21
C THR A 123 -2.36 17.49 1.10
N GLY A 124 -1.11 17.80 1.43
CA GLY A 124 0.05 17.61 0.57
C GLY A 124 0.62 16.18 0.60
N THR A 125 0.25 15.37 1.59
CA THR A 125 0.82 14.03 1.80
C THR A 125 0.18 12.96 0.89
N ALA A 126 -1.09 13.13 0.53
CA ALA A 126 -1.84 12.16 -0.28
C ALA A 126 -1.51 12.31 -1.77
N ARG A 127 -1.09 11.20 -2.40
CA ARG A 127 -0.67 11.18 -3.82
C ARG A 127 -1.01 9.88 -4.56
N ASP A 128 -1.23 8.80 -3.82
CA ASP A 128 -1.59 7.50 -4.36
C ASP A 128 -2.93 6.98 -3.77
N PRO A 129 -3.50 5.90 -4.33
CA PRO A 129 -4.78 5.37 -3.87
C PRO A 129 -4.76 4.85 -2.43
N HIS A 130 -3.61 4.43 -1.89
CA HIS A 130 -3.52 3.94 -0.52
C HIS A 130 -3.69 5.09 0.46
N HIS A 131 -3.02 6.23 0.24
CA HIS A 131 -3.18 7.42 1.09
C HIS A 131 -4.62 7.95 1.08
N ILE A 132 -5.29 7.92 -0.08
CA ILE A 132 -6.70 8.30 -0.17
C ILE A 132 -7.58 7.30 0.59
N ALA A 133 -7.34 5.99 0.41
CA ALA A 133 -8.11 4.95 1.08
C ALA A 133 -7.93 4.96 2.60
N THR A 134 -6.73 5.25 3.12
CA THR A 134 -6.52 5.37 4.57
C THR A 134 -7.31 6.55 5.10
N LEU A 135 -7.17 7.75 4.54
CA LEU A 135 -7.93 8.93 4.97
C LEU A 135 -9.45 8.67 5.01
N ILE A 136 -10.02 8.07 3.95
CA ILE A 136 -11.44 7.70 3.91
C ILE A 136 -11.76 6.64 4.96
N GLY A 137 -10.96 5.58 5.06
CA GLY A 137 -11.15 4.48 6.01
C GLY A 137 -11.06 4.91 7.48
N PHE A 138 -10.40 6.04 7.76
CA PHE A 138 -10.30 6.68 9.07
C PHE A 138 -11.25 7.87 9.26
N GLY A 139 -12.20 8.07 8.33
CA GLY A 139 -13.36 8.94 8.57
C GLY A 139 -13.46 10.17 7.68
N ALA A 140 -12.52 10.42 6.77
CA ALA A 140 -12.67 11.50 5.78
C ALA A 140 -13.86 11.22 4.85
N THR A 141 -14.68 12.24 4.61
CA THR A 141 -15.73 12.21 3.59
C THR A 141 -15.16 12.41 2.19
N ALA A 142 -14.19 13.31 2.05
CA ALA A 142 -13.51 13.59 0.79
C ALA A 142 -12.09 14.10 1.03
N VAL A 143 -11.21 13.92 0.03
CA VAL A 143 -9.81 14.31 0.08
C VAL A 143 -9.49 15.19 -1.12
N PHE A 144 -8.83 16.31 -0.86
CA PHE A 144 -8.24 17.20 -1.85
C PHE A 144 -6.70 17.12 -1.77
N PRO A 145 -6.04 16.32 -2.62
CA PRO A 145 -4.59 16.17 -2.63
C PRO A 145 -3.92 17.36 -3.33
N TYR A 146 -3.87 18.53 -2.68
CA TYR A 146 -3.50 19.78 -3.35
C TYR A 146 -2.07 19.75 -3.92
N LEU A 147 -1.11 19.16 -3.20
CA LEU A 147 0.29 19.14 -3.63
C LEU A 147 0.47 18.24 -4.85
N ALA A 148 -0.28 17.13 -4.97
CA ALA A 148 -0.26 16.30 -6.16
C ALA A 148 -0.70 17.09 -7.41
N TYR A 149 -1.71 17.95 -7.29
CA TYR A 149 -2.10 18.85 -8.39
C TYR A 149 -1.03 19.87 -8.71
N LYS A 150 -0.39 20.46 -7.69
CA LYS A 150 0.71 21.41 -7.89
C LYS A 150 1.92 20.76 -8.57
N THR A 151 2.28 19.54 -8.18
CA THR A 151 3.31 18.75 -8.87
C THR A 151 2.92 18.47 -10.31
N LEU A 152 1.66 18.14 -10.61
CA LEU A 152 1.21 17.98 -11.99
C LEU A 152 1.34 19.28 -12.79
N SER A 153 0.97 20.44 -12.22
CA SER A 153 1.16 21.73 -12.88
C SER A 153 2.63 21.98 -13.20
N ASP A 154 3.50 21.79 -12.22
CA ASP A 154 4.95 22.01 -12.33
C ASP A 154 5.60 21.10 -13.40
N LEU A 155 5.21 19.82 -13.44
CA LEU A 155 5.66 18.88 -14.47
C LEU A 155 5.19 19.26 -15.89
N ILE A 156 4.02 19.89 -16.01
CA ILE A 156 3.52 20.36 -17.30
C ILE A 156 4.23 21.65 -17.71
N GLU A 157 4.40 22.59 -16.78
CA GLU A 157 5.08 23.86 -17.01
C GLU A 157 6.56 23.68 -17.38
N SER A 158 7.24 22.70 -16.77
CA SER A 158 8.62 22.31 -17.08
C SER A 158 8.76 21.50 -18.38
N GLY A 159 7.65 20.98 -18.94
CA GLY A 159 7.64 20.15 -20.14
C GLY A 159 8.01 18.68 -19.92
N GLU A 160 8.18 18.23 -18.67
CA GLU A 160 8.42 16.83 -18.31
C GLU A 160 7.18 15.95 -18.53
N LEU A 161 5.99 16.54 -18.39
CA LEU A 161 4.71 15.91 -18.68
C LEU A 161 4.01 16.63 -19.84
N LEU A 162 3.85 15.93 -20.96
CA LEU A 162 3.15 16.45 -22.14
C LEU A 162 1.64 16.20 -22.02
N GLY A 163 0.84 17.23 -22.27
CA GLY A 163 -0.61 17.12 -22.37
C GLY A 163 -1.36 18.38 -21.95
N ASP A 164 -2.66 18.39 -22.21
CA ASP A 164 -3.56 19.43 -21.71
C ASP A 164 -3.72 19.31 -20.18
N PRO A 165 -3.56 20.41 -19.40
CA PRO A 165 -3.65 20.39 -17.95
C PRO A 165 -4.94 19.80 -17.39
N ASP A 166 -6.08 20.15 -17.98
CA ASP A 166 -7.39 19.66 -17.52
C ASP A 166 -7.50 18.16 -17.75
N GLN A 167 -7.05 17.68 -18.91
CA GLN A 167 -7.01 16.25 -19.19
C GLN A 167 -6.06 15.49 -18.25
N CYS A 168 -4.90 16.06 -17.90
CA CYS A 168 -3.98 15.50 -16.91
C CYS A 168 -4.64 15.36 -15.54
N TYR A 169 -5.37 16.39 -15.08
CA TYR A 169 -6.09 16.35 -13.80
C TYR A 169 -7.24 15.33 -13.80
N LEU A 170 -7.96 15.21 -14.91
CA LEU A 170 -8.99 14.18 -15.08
C LEU A 170 -8.38 12.77 -15.04
N ASN A 171 -7.24 12.57 -15.70
CA ASN A 171 -6.53 11.29 -15.73
C ASN A 171 -6.01 10.91 -14.34
N TYR A 172 -5.43 11.85 -13.60
CA TYR A 172 -5.02 11.64 -12.21
C TYR A 172 -6.18 11.16 -11.34
N ARG A 173 -7.31 11.90 -11.34
CA ARG A 173 -8.52 11.51 -10.57
C ARG A 173 -9.07 10.16 -11.01
N LYS A 174 -9.08 9.87 -12.31
CA LYS A 174 -9.49 8.56 -12.84
C LYS A 174 -8.60 7.44 -12.31
N GLY A 175 -7.29 7.65 -12.27
CA GLY A 175 -6.32 6.73 -11.68
C GLY A 175 -6.57 6.49 -10.19
N MET A 176 -6.74 7.56 -9.42
CA MET A 176 -7.06 7.49 -7.98
C MET A 176 -8.37 6.74 -7.73
N ASN A 177 -9.42 7.03 -8.49
CA ASN A 177 -10.71 6.36 -8.37
C ASN A 177 -10.61 4.86 -8.70
N LYS A 178 -9.91 4.50 -9.78
CA LYS A 178 -9.67 3.08 -10.10
C LYS A 178 -8.91 2.37 -8.98
N GLY A 179 -7.88 3.01 -8.45
CA GLY A 179 -7.10 2.47 -7.33
C GLY A 179 -7.93 2.31 -6.05
N LEU A 180 -8.80 3.28 -5.75
CA LEU A 180 -9.70 3.21 -4.60
C LEU A 180 -10.68 2.04 -4.76
N LEU A 181 -11.37 1.94 -5.91
CA LEU A 181 -12.28 0.83 -6.19
C LEU A 181 -11.56 -0.53 -6.10
N LYS A 182 -10.31 -0.59 -6.56
CA LYS A 182 -9.46 -1.79 -6.45
C LYS A 182 -9.16 -2.16 -5.00
N ILE A 183 -8.92 -1.19 -4.12
CA ILE A 183 -8.71 -1.43 -2.68
C ILE A 183 -10.00 -1.93 -2.02
N LEU A 184 -11.13 -1.27 -2.28
CA LEU A 184 -12.44 -1.66 -1.75
C LEU A 184 -12.81 -3.09 -2.15
N SER A 185 -12.57 -3.47 -3.42
CA SER A 185 -12.88 -4.81 -3.91
C SER A 185 -12.05 -5.91 -3.25
N LYS A 186 -10.90 -5.62 -2.64
CA LYS A 186 -10.07 -6.62 -1.94
C LYS A 186 -10.81 -7.31 -0.80
N MET A 187 -11.75 -6.59 -0.18
CA MET A 187 -12.60 -7.08 0.90
C MET A 187 -14.05 -7.32 0.44
N GLY A 188 -14.31 -7.26 -0.86
CA GLY A 188 -15.66 -7.41 -1.42
C GLY A 188 -16.58 -6.21 -1.21
N ILE A 189 -16.04 -5.03 -0.89
CA ILE A 189 -16.85 -3.83 -0.62
C ILE A 189 -17.17 -3.10 -1.92
N SER A 190 -18.45 -2.78 -2.14
CA SER A 190 -18.91 -2.15 -3.37
C SER A 190 -19.14 -0.64 -3.26
N THR A 191 -19.22 -0.07 -2.05
CA THR A 191 -19.51 1.36 -1.86
C THR A 191 -18.49 2.04 -0.96
N VAL A 192 -18.09 3.25 -1.34
CA VAL A 192 -17.21 4.10 -0.50
C VAL A 192 -17.88 4.52 0.80
N ALA A 193 -19.22 4.65 0.80
CA ALA A 193 -19.97 5.01 1.99
C ALA A 193 -19.84 3.96 3.09
N SER A 194 -19.87 2.66 2.73
CA SER A 194 -19.64 1.55 3.66
C SER A 194 -18.17 1.39 4.06
N TYR A 195 -17.25 1.84 3.22
CA TYR A 195 -15.81 1.77 3.49
C TYR A 195 -15.33 2.89 4.44
N ARG A 196 -15.99 4.06 4.40
CA ARG A 196 -15.62 5.23 5.21
C ARG A 196 -15.77 4.92 6.70
N GLY A 197 -14.69 5.10 7.46
CA GLY A 197 -14.65 4.81 8.89
C GLY A 197 -14.60 3.31 9.24
N ALA A 198 -14.52 2.40 8.26
CA ALA A 198 -14.50 0.96 8.52
C ALA A 198 -13.16 0.44 9.05
N GLN A 199 -12.09 1.25 8.98
CA GLN A 199 -10.76 0.94 9.52
C GLN A 199 -10.21 -0.45 9.11
N LEU A 200 -10.41 -0.83 7.84
CA LEU A 200 -9.98 -2.13 7.29
C LEU A 200 -8.48 -2.16 6.97
N PHE A 201 -7.68 -1.88 8.00
CA PHE A 201 -6.24 -1.80 7.95
C PHE A 201 -5.65 -2.52 9.17
N GLU A 202 -4.37 -2.87 9.07
CA GLU A 202 -3.58 -3.34 10.19
C GLU A 202 -2.38 -2.41 10.35
N ALA A 203 -2.12 -1.98 11.58
CA ALA A 203 -0.94 -1.22 11.94
C ALA A 203 0.20 -2.17 12.34
N VAL A 204 1.41 -1.88 11.88
CA VAL A 204 2.62 -2.62 12.25
C VAL A 204 3.69 -1.61 12.64
N GLY A 205 4.25 -1.74 13.83
CA GLY A 205 5.31 -0.86 14.33
C GLY A 205 4.82 0.51 14.80
N ILE A 206 3.59 0.62 15.30
CA ILE A 206 3.02 1.86 15.83
C ILE A 206 2.71 1.68 17.32
N ALA A 207 3.11 2.63 18.17
CA ALA A 207 2.87 2.58 19.61
C ALA A 207 1.38 2.61 19.95
N THR A 208 1.02 1.97 21.06
CA THR A 208 -0.37 1.84 21.51
C THR A 208 -1.03 3.20 21.74
N GLU A 209 -0.32 4.19 22.31
CA GLU A 209 -0.91 5.52 22.52
C GLU A 209 -1.27 6.24 21.22
N VAL A 210 -0.54 5.99 20.12
CA VAL A 210 -0.86 6.55 18.80
C VAL A 210 -2.09 5.85 18.24
N ILE A 211 -2.17 4.53 18.37
CA ILE A 211 -3.36 3.76 17.98
C ILE A 211 -4.58 4.24 18.75
N ASP A 212 -4.50 4.35 20.07
CA ASP A 212 -5.64 4.70 20.90
C ASP A 212 -6.15 6.12 20.64
N LYS A 213 -5.24 7.07 20.37
CA LYS A 213 -5.61 8.47 20.10
C LYS A 213 -6.09 8.71 18.66
N CYS A 214 -5.42 8.12 17.68
CA CYS A 214 -5.66 8.46 16.26
C CYS A 214 -6.39 7.35 15.49
N PHE A 215 -6.21 6.10 15.86
CA PHE A 215 -6.59 4.94 15.05
C PHE A 215 -7.36 3.88 15.85
N ARG A 216 -8.14 4.33 16.84
CA ARG A 216 -8.81 3.48 17.84
C ARG A 216 -9.51 2.29 17.20
N GLY A 217 -9.24 1.08 17.69
CA GLY A 217 -9.84 -0.17 17.19
C GLY A 217 -9.07 -0.86 16.05
N VAL A 218 -7.99 -0.27 15.53
CA VAL A 218 -7.11 -0.92 14.55
C VAL A 218 -6.24 -1.98 15.22
N ALA A 219 -6.11 -3.14 14.58
CA ALA A 219 -5.21 -4.19 15.04
C ALA A 219 -3.75 -3.73 14.93
N CYS A 220 -3.00 -3.86 16.03
CA CYS A 220 -1.56 -3.63 16.07
C CYS A 220 -0.89 -4.70 16.95
N ARG A 221 -0.28 -5.69 16.31
CA ARG A 221 0.31 -6.86 17.01
C ARG A 221 1.77 -6.66 17.41
N ILE A 222 2.44 -5.75 16.71
CA ILE A 222 3.84 -5.37 16.96
C ILE A 222 3.80 -3.86 17.14
N THR A 223 4.01 -3.40 18.38
CA THR A 223 4.11 -1.98 18.70
C THR A 223 5.42 -1.41 18.18
N GLY A 224 5.57 -0.09 18.18
CA GLY A 224 6.79 0.55 17.69
C GLY A 224 6.77 2.05 17.95
N ALA A 225 6.92 2.83 16.88
CA ALA A 225 7.13 4.27 16.94
C ALA A 225 6.02 5.01 17.68
N ASP A 226 6.41 5.89 18.59
CA ASP A 226 5.51 6.74 19.36
C ASP A 226 5.36 8.15 18.77
N PHE A 227 4.62 9.03 19.44
CA PHE A 227 4.46 10.41 18.99
C PHE A 227 5.76 11.22 18.94
N ALA A 228 6.72 10.93 19.83
CA ALA A 228 8.01 11.62 19.84
C ALA A 228 8.85 11.18 18.63
N ASP A 229 8.81 9.90 18.26
CA ASP A 229 9.46 9.38 17.05
C ASP A 229 8.90 10.06 15.79
N PHE A 230 7.57 10.10 15.63
CA PHE A 230 6.94 10.76 14.48
C PHE A 230 7.19 12.27 14.45
N GLU A 231 7.20 12.94 15.61
CA GLU A 231 7.55 14.36 15.70
C GLU A 231 9.02 14.58 15.29
N ASN A 232 9.93 13.69 15.69
CA ASN A 232 11.34 13.76 15.35
C ASN A 232 11.58 13.55 13.84
N ASP A 233 10.90 12.60 13.22
CA ASP A 233 10.95 12.40 11.77
C ASP A 233 10.48 13.65 11.01
N ALA A 234 9.39 14.28 11.48
CA ALA A 234 8.89 15.53 10.91
C ALA A 234 9.90 16.68 11.09
N LYS A 235 10.58 16.76 12.24
CA LYS A 235 11.65 17.76 12.49
C LYS A 235 12.84 17.57 11.56
N GLN A 236 13.29 16.33 11.36
CA GLN A 236 14.40 16.03 10.46
C GLN A 236 14.06 16.38 9.02
N LEU A 237 12.84 16.05 8.57
CA LEU A 237 12.36 16.43 7.24
C LEU A 237 12.28 17.95 7.10
N ALA A 238 11.71 18.66 8.08
CA ALA A 238 11.60 20.12 8.06
C ALA A 238 12.98 20.80 8.00
N ALA A 239 13.96 20.33 8.79
CA ALA A 239 15.32 20.86 8.79
C ALA A 239 16.01 20.76 7.42
N THR A 240 15.61 19.77 6.63
CA THR A 240 16.04 19.56 5.25
C THR A 240 15.24 20.44 4.28
N ALA A 241 13.92 20.45 4.40
CA ALA A 241 12.99 21.09 3.47
C ALA A 241 13.19 22.61 3.34
N TRP A 242 13.62 23.28 4.40
CA TRP A 242 13.86 24.74 4.38
C TRP A 242 15.24 25.13 3.80
N ARG A 243 16.10 24.16 3.49
CA ARG A 243 17.41 24.43 2.88
C ARG A 243 17.27 24.70 1.39
N LYS A 244 17.28 25.98 1.01
CA LYS A 244 17.10 26.45 -0.39
C LYS A 244 17.99 25.78 -1.44
N ARG A 245 19.16 25.27 -1.07
CA ARG A 245 20.14 24.66 -2.00
C ARG A 245 20.12 23.13 -1.99
N GLN A 246 19.24 22.51 -1.20
CA GLN A 246 19.13 21.07 -1.15
C GLN A 246 18.09 20.60 -2.19
N PRO A 247 18.50 19.80 -3.20
CA PRO A 247 17.56 19.26 -4.17
C PRO A 247 16.68 18.18 -3.55
N ILE A 248 15.56 17.87 -4.21
CA ILE A 248 14.73 16.71 -3.88
C ILE A 248 15.55 15.44 -4.16
N GLU A 249 15.61 14.54 -3.19
CA GLU A 249 16.30 13.26 -3.34
C GLU A 249 15.50 12.33 -4.27
N GLN A 250 16.21 11.58 -5.12
CA GLN A 250 15.59 10.57 -6.00
C GLN A 250 14.87 9.46 -5.19
N GLY A 251 15.35 9.20 -3.97
CA GLY A 251 14.89 8.12 -3.12
C GLY A 251 15.30 6.74 -3.64
N GLY A 252 14.70 5.69 -3.06
CA GLY A 252 14.96 4.31 -3.46
C GLY A 252 13.85 3.33 -3.09
N LEU A 253 12.67 3.81 -2.68
CA LEU A 253 11.64 2.96 -2.08
C LEU A 253 11.10 1.89 -3.04
N LEU A 254 10.85 2.25 -4.30
CA LEU A 254 10.23 1.36 -5.29
C LEU A 254 11.26 0.55 -6.09
N LYS A 255 12.49 1.04 -6.19
CA LYS A 255 13.58 0.43 -6.95
C LYS A 255 14.90 0.81 -6.32
N PHE A 256 15.82 -0.14 -6.28
CA PHE A 256 17.18 0.09 -5.81
C PHE A 256 17.82 1.28 -6.54
N ILE A 257 18.36 2.20 -5.74
CA ILE A 257 19.20 3.33 -6.14
C ILE A 257 20.40 3.33 -5.21
N HIS A 258 21.60 3.51 -5.75
CA HIS A 258 22.82 3.54 -4.97
C HIS A 258 22.78 4.69 -3.95
N GLY A 259 23.06 4.39 -2.68
CA GLY A 259 23.00 5.36 -1.58
C GLY A 259 21.59 5.70 -1.07
N GLY A 260 20.54 5.08 -1.64
CA GLY A 260 19.16 5.23 -1.18
C GLY A 260 18.73 4.14 -0.19
N GLU A 261 17.42 3.84 -0.20
CA GLU A 261 16.80 2.78 0.60
C GLU A 261 17.51 1.44 0.42
N TYR A 262 17.65 0.65 1.50
CA TYR A 262 18.26 -0.67 1.41
C TYR A 262 17.30 -1.68 0.76
N HIS A 263 17.81 -2.47 -0.20
CA HIS A 263 17.06 -3.58 -0.82
C HIS A 263 17.70 -4.91 -0.50
N ALA A 264 16.90 -5.87 -0.03
CA ALA A 264 17.34 -7.25 0.21
C ALA A 264 17.85 -7.94 -1.07
N PHE A 265 17.38 -7.50 -2.24
CA PHE A 265 17.84 -7.92 -3.56
C PHE A 265 18.60 -6.77 -4.24
N ASN A 266 19.78 -6.44 -3.73
CA ASN A 266 20.69 -5.45 -4.32
C ASN A 266 21.72 -6.11 -5.27
N PRO A 267 22.42 -5.33 -6.11
CA PRO A 267 23.35 -5.86 -7.11
C PRO A 267 24.41 -6.81 -6.55
N ASP A 268 25.02 -6.47 -5.43
CA ASP A 268 26.11 -7.27 -4.82
C ASP A 268 25.60 -8.65 -4.38
N VAL A 269 24.45 -8.67 -3.68
CA VAL A 269 23.80 -9.91 -3.22
C VAL A 269 23.41 -10.80 -4.39
N VAL A 270 22.87 -10.22 -5.47
CA VAL A 270 22.49 -10.96 -6.68
C VAL A 270 23.72 -11.51 -7.40
N GLN A 271 24.78 -10.71 -7.54
CA GLN A 271 26.00 -11.10 -8.25
C GLN A 271 26.76 -12.21 -7.52
N LEU A 272 26.89 -12.14 -6.19
CA LEU A 272 27.52 -13.20 -5.40
C LEU A 272 26.76 -14.51 -5.53
N LEU A 273 25.42 -14.49 -5.42
CA LEU A 273 24.62 -15.70 -5.57
C LEU A 273 24.77 -16.31 -6.98
N GLN A 274 24.71 -15.48 -8.02
CA GLN A 274 24.90 -15.94 -9.41
C GLN A 274 26.28 -16.55 -9.62
N THR A 275 27.33 -15.91 -9.12
CA THR A 275 28.71 -16.39 -9.22
C THR A 275 28.86 -17.74 -8.51
N ALA A 276 28.36 -17.85 -7.28
CA ALA A 276 28.42 -19.09 -6.49
C ALA A 276 27.76 -20.27 -7.22
N VAL A 277 26.56 -20.09 -7.76
CA VAL A 277 25.83 -21.19 -8.42
C VAL A 277 26.36 -21.51 -9.81
N GLN A 278 26.91 -20.53 -10.54
CA GLN A 278 27.49 -20.75 -11.86
C GLN A 278 28.85 -21.45 -11.80
N GLN A 279 29.65 -21.13 -10.78
CA GLN A 279 30.99 -21.72 -10.59
C GLN A 279 30.96 -22.97 -9.71
N GLY A 280 29.86 -23.23 -8.98
CA GLY A 280 29.79 -24.32 -8.01
C GLY A 280 30.65 -24.07 -6.77
N ASP A 281 30.93 -22.80 -6.44
CA ASP A 281 31.86 -22.43 -5.37
C ASP A 281 31.10 -22.14 -4.05
N TYR A 282 31.26 -23.04 -3.08
CA TYR A 282 30.67 -22.89 -1.76
C TYR A 282 31.29 -21.76 -0.93
N ALA A 283 32.56 -21.42 -1.16
CA ALA A 283 33.20 -20.29 -0.48
C ALA A 283 32.56 -18.96 -0.92
N VAL A 284 32.24 -18.81 -2.21
CA VAL A 284 31.47 -17.66 -2.71
C VAL A 284 30.05 -17.66 -2.15
N TYR A 285 29.39 -18.82 -2.04
CA TYR A 285 28.09 -18.92 -1.37
C TYR A 285 28.15 -18.47 0.10
N ARG A 286 29.23 -18.80 0.83
CA ARG A 286 29.42 -18.33 2.21
C ARG A 286 29.56 -16.81 2.29
N GLN A 287 30.21 -16.18 1.32
CA GLN A 287 30.27 -14.71 1.23
C GLN A 287 28.88 -14.11 1.00
N TYR A 288 28.10 -14.68 0.08
CA TYR A 288 26.69 -14.32 -0.13
C TYR A 288 25.87 -14.44 1.17
N ALA A 289 25.96 -15.59 1.85
CA ALA A 289 25.22 -15.87 3.07
C ALA A 289 25.60 -14.89 4.18
N GLU A 290 26.89 -14.57 4.32
CA GLU A 290 27.38 -13.60 5.29
C GLU A 290 26.80 -12.20 5.02
N GLN A 291 26.81 -11.76 3.76
CA GLN A 291 26.26 -10.46 3.38
C GLN A 291 24.75 -10.37 3.65
N VAL A 292 24.01 -11.45 3.39
CA VAL A 292 22.57 -11.51 3.69
C VAL A 292 22.31 -11.56 5.19
N ASN A 293 23.13 -12.26 5.98
CA ASN A 293 22.92 -12.44 7.41
C ASN A 293 23.43 -11.27 8.27
N ARG A 294 24.39 -10.47 7.78
CA ARG A 294 24.92 -9.26 8.45
C ARG A 294 24.33 -7.95 7.92
N ARG A 295 23.27 -8.00 7.13
CA ARG A 295 22.59 -6.81 6.61
C ARG A 295 21.95 -5.97 7.73
N PRO A 296 21.65 -4.68 7.47
CA PRO A 296 20.80 -3.89 8.35
C PRO A 296 19.43 -4.56 8.56
N VAL A 297 18.78 -4.30 9.70
CA VAL A 297 17.44 -4.81 9.99
C VAL A 297 16.48 -4.42 8.87
N THR A 298 15.99 -5.42 8.13
CA THR A 298 15.13 -5.22 6.95
C THR A 298 13.80 -5.97 7.09
N THR A 299 13.80 -7.07 7.83
CA THR A 299 12.66 -7.96 8.06
C THR A 299 12.59 -8.33 9.54
N LEU A 300 11.40 -8.70 10.05
CA LEU A 300 11.22 -9.03 11.48
C LEU A 300 12.17 -10.13 11.97
N ARG A 301 12.53 -11.09 11.12
CA ARG A 301 13.45 -12.17 11.49
C ARG A 301 14.89 -11.70 11.72
N ASP A 302 15.26 -10.53 11.21
CA ASP A 302 16.60 -9.95 11.45
C ASP A 302 16.73 -9.44 12.90
N LEU A 303 15.61 -9.30 13.63
CA LEU A 303 15.57 -8.96 15.06
C LEU A 303 15.63 -10.19 15.98
N LEU A 304 15.67 -11.39 15.41
CA LEU A 304 15.68 -12.64 16.16
C LEU A 304 17.09 -13.23 16.16
N ALA A 305 17.52 -13.73 17.32
CA ALA A 305 18.76 -14.49 17.45
C ALA A 305 18.46 -15.94 17.85
N LEU A 306 19.21 -16.88 17.28
CA LEU A 306 19.15 -18.27 17.69
C LEU A 306 19.87 -18.44 19.03
N LYS A 307 19.18 -19.00 20.03
CA LYS A 307 19.82 -19.48 21.25
C LYS A 307 20.44 -20.84 20.96
N LEU A 308 21.78 -20.87 20.86
CA LEU A 308 22.52 -22.09 20.60
C LEU A 308 22.56 -22.99 21.85
N ALA A 309 22.67 -24.30 21.62
CA ALA A 309 22.90 -25.28 22.68
C ALA A 309 24.35 -25.19 23.19
N ASP A 310 24.57 -25.48 24.48
CA ASP A 310 25.90 -25.42 25.10
C ASP A 310 26.90 -26.38 24.45
N LYS A 311 26.41 -27.52 23.94
CA LYS A 311 27.21 -28.51 23.23
C LYS A 311 26.66 -28.68 21.80
N PRO A 312 27.44 -28.35 20.75
CA PRO A 312 27.03 -28.60 19.38
C PRO A 312 26.97 -30.10 19.09
N LEU A 313 26.06 -30.49 18.19
CA LEU A 313 26.03 -31.83 17.62
C LEU A 313 27.11 -31.96 16.54
N ASP A 314 27.56 -33.20 16.32
CA ASP A 314 28.35 -33.52 15.14
C ASP A 314 27.48 -33.33 13.88
N ILE A 315 28.08 -32.79 12.81
CA ILE A 315 27.39 -32.59 11.54
C ILE A 315 26.91 -33.92 10.96
N ASP A 316 27.63 -35.02 11.22
CA ASP A 316 27.25 -36.37 10.77
C ASP A 316 26.01 -36.91 11.49
N SER A 317 25.62 -36.28 12.60
CA SER A 317 24.37 -36.58 13.32
C SER A 317 23.18 -35.76 12.82
N VAL A 318 23.39 -34.80 11.92
CA VAL A 318 22.34 -33.99 11.31
C VAL A 318 21.73 -34.73 10.12
N GLU A 319 20.46 -34.47 9.82
CA GLU A 319 19.81 -34.99 8.61
C GLU A 319 20.64 -34.68 7.35
N SER A 320 20.75 -35.65 6.45
CA SER A 320 21.52 -35.47 5.22
C SER A 320 20.91 -34.37 4.33
N ALA A 321 21.75 -33.75 3.50
CA ALA A 321 21.31 -32.75 2.54
C ALA A 321 20.17 -33.28 1.63
N ASP A 322 20.26 -34.53 1.19
CA ASP A 322 19.22 -35.18 0.39
C ASP A 322 17.88 -35.34 1.12
N GLY A 323 17.90 -35.48 2.45
CA GLY A 323 16.70 -35.47 3.28
C GLY A 323 16.07 -34.07 3.31
N ILE A 324 16.88 -33.07 3.67
CA ILE A 324 16.47 -31.67 3.81
C ILE A 324 15.94 -31.10 2.49
N LEU A 325 16.58 -31.39 1.35
CA LEU A 325 16.19 -30.87 0.04
C LEU A 325 14.77 -31.30 -0.38
N LYS A 326 14.24 -32.42 0.14
CA LYS A 326 12.87 -32.86 -0.11
C LYS A 326 11.82 -31.96 0.55
N CYS A 327 12.22 -31.18 1.55
CA CYS A 327 11.35 -30.19 2.19
C CYS A 327 11.26 -28.88 1.38
N PHE A 328 12.07 -28.72 0.34
CA PHE A 328 12.04 -27.52 -0.48
C PHE A 328 11.07 -27.67 -1.66
N ASP A 329 10.21 -26.66 -1.80
CA ASP A 329 9.32 -26.50 -2.94
C ASP A 329 9.66 -25.20 -3.67
N SER A 330 9.66 -25.21 -5.00
CA SER A 330 9.73 -23.96 -5.75
C SER A 330 8.38 -23.24 -5.71
N ALA A 331 8.40 -21.91 -5.58
CA ALA A 331 7.18 -21.11 -5.62
C ALA A 331 6.42 -21.29 -6.96
N GLY A 332 5.09 -21.17 -6.91
CA GLY A 332 4.22 -21.24 -8.09
C GLY A 332 4.35 -19.98 -8.95
N MET A 333 5.14 -20.07 -10.01
CA MET A 333 5.34 -18.99 -10.97
C MET A 333 4.77 -19.41 -12.33
N SER A 334 3.80 -18.66 -12.86
CA SER A 334 3.06 -19.10 -14.05
C SER A 334 3.92 -19.12 -15.31
N LEU A 335 3.72 -20.12 -16.16
CA LEU A 335 4.16 -20.09 -17.55
C LEU A 335 3.48 -18.90 -18.28
N GLY A 336 4.28 -18.02 -18.87
CA GLY A 336 3.87 -16.72 -19.41
C GLY A 336 4.41 -15.54 -18.56
N ALA A 337 4.42 -15.69 -17.22
CA ALA A 337 5.21 -14.79 -16.38
C ALA A 337 6.71 -15.09 -16.56
N LEU A 338 7.07 -16.37 -16.45
CA LEU A 338 8.37 -16.91 -16.83
C LEU A 338 8.35 -17.42 -18.27
N SER A 339 9.54 -17.52 -18.88
CA SER A 339 9.71 -18.21 -20.16
C SER A 339 9.55 -19.73 -19.97
N PRO A 340 9.26 -20.48 -21.06
CA PRO A 340 9.23 -21.95 -21.02
C PRO A 340 10.53 -22.55 -20.46
N GLU A 341 11.68 -22.02 -20.87
CA GLU A 341 13.01 -22.50 -20.48
C GLU A 341 13.23 -22.34 -18.97
N ALA A 342 12.89 -21.18 -18.41
CA ALA A 342 13.00 -20.93 -16.98
C ALA A 342 12.06 -21.83 -16.17
N HIS A 343 10.81 -21.98 -16.63
CA HIS A 343 9.80 -22.80 -15.95
C HIS A 343 10.16 -24.29 -15.94
N GLU A 344 10.58 -24.82 -17.09
CA GLU A 344 11.00 -26.21 -17.24
C GLU A 344 12.31 -26.51 -16.50
N SER A 345 13.25 -25.56 -16.45
CA SER A 345 14.51 -25.71 -15.72
C SER A 345 14.27 -25.86 -14.22
N LEU A 346 13.35 -25.06 -13.64
CA LEU A 346 12.96 -25.18 -12.24
C LEU A 346 12.34 -26.55 -11.95
N ALA A 347 11.43 -27.02 -12.81
CA ALA A 347 10.82 -28.34 -12.63
C ALA A 347 11.85 -29.48 -12.72
N ALA A 348 12.73 -29.44 -13.71
CA ALA A 348 13.80 -30.41 -13.86
C ALA A 348 14.74 -30.42 -12.65
N ALA A 349 15.13 -29.25 -12.13
CA ALA A 349 15.99 -29.15 -10.97
C ALA A 349 15.32 -29.73 -9.72
N MET A 350 14.09 -29.30 -9.39
CA MET A 350 13.39 -29.79 -8.20
C MET A 350 13.14 -31.30 -8.24
N ASN A 351 12.76 -31.83 -9.41
CA ASN A 351 12.53 -33.27 -9.56
C ASN A 351 13.82 -34.09 -9.38
N ARG A 352 14.96 -33.60 -9.86
CA ARG A 352 16.27 -34.24 -9.67
C ARG A 352 16.71 -34.22 -8.21
N MET A 353 16.42 -33.15 -7.48
CA MET A 353 16.76 -33.01 -6.05
C MET A 353 15.75 -33.71 -5.12
N GLY A 354 14.69 -34.34 -5.66
CA GLY A 354 13.67 -35.01 -4.86
C GLY A 354 12.59 -34.09 -4.26
N GLY A 355 12.74 -32.77 -4.38
CA GLY A 355 11.72 -31.79 -3.99
C GLY A 355 10.59 -31.68 -5.02
N ARG A 356 9.83 -30.58 -4.95
CA ARG A 356 8.70 -30.32 -5.86
C ARG A 356 8.78 -28.94 -6.48
N SER A 357 8.42 -28.84 -7.76
CA SER A 357 8.13 -27.54 -8.38
C SER A 357 6.63 -27.32 -8.50
N ASN A 358 6.24 -26.05 -8.59
CA ASN A 358 4.85 -25.63 -8.73
C ASN A 358 4.59 -24.99 -10.09
N SER A 359 3.56 -25.47 -10.79
CA SER A 359 3.20 -25.02 -12.14
C SER A 359 2.83 -23.54 -12.22
N GLY A 360 2.38 -22.95 -11.11
CA GLY A 360 1.76 -21.64 -11.11
C GLY A 360 0.40 -21.62 -11.81
N GLU A 361 -0.11 -20.42 -12.04
CA GLU A 361 -1.50 -20.17 -12.48
C GLU A 361 -1.74 -20.36 -13.99
N GLY A 362 -0.72 -20.75 -14.74
CA GLY A 362 -0.69 -20.61 -16.21
C GLY A 362 -1.06 -21.86 -16.99
N GLY A 363 -1.40 -22.96 -16.32
CA GLY A 363 -1.45 -24.29 -16.90
C GLY A 363 -0.06 -24.91 -17.06
N GLU A 364 -0.01 -26.13 -17.58
CA GLU A 364 1.21 -26.82 -17.97
C GLU A 364 1.00 -27.55 -19.30
N ASP A 365 2.04 -27.61 -20.14
CA ASP A 365 1.97 -28.33 -21.40
C ASP A 365 1.90 -29.84 -21.16
N PRO A 366 0.90 -30.56 -21.71
CA PRO A 366 0.81 -32.01 -21.60
C PRO A 366 2.06 -32.77 -22.07
N ALA A 367 2.85 -32.20 -22.99
CA ALA A 367 4.12 -32.78 -23.42
C ALA A 367 5.14 -32.95 -22.29
N ARG A 368 4.95 -32.27 -21.15
CA ARG A 368 5.83 -32.38 -19.98
C ARG A 368 5.46 -33.54 -19.07
N TYR A 369 4.23 -34.06 -19.14
CA TYR A 369 3.77 -35.11 -18.23
C TYR A 369 4.62 -36.38 -18.39
N GLY A 370 4.93 -37.03 -17.27
CA GLY A 370 5.82 -38.19 -17.23
C GLY A 370 7.30 -37.90 -17.49
N THR A 371 7.68 -36.63 -17.72
CA THR A 371 9.09 -36.23 -17.90
C THR A 371 9.64 -35.56 -16.63
N ALA A 372 10.96 -35.41 -16.56
CA ALA A 372 11.62 -34.63 -15.51
C ALA A 372 11.18 -33.16 -15.46
N ARG A 373 10.51 -32.65 -16.50
CA ARG A 373 10.04 -31.26 -16.57
C ARG A 373 8.62 -31.08 -16.04
N SER A 374 7.92 -32.12 -15.60
CA SER A 374 6.58 -31.95 -15.05
C SER A 374 6.62 -31.37 -13.64
N SER A 375 5.76 -30.39 -13.34
CA SER A 375 5.66 -29.84 -11.99
C SER A 375 4.85 -30.75 -11.07
N LYS A 376 5.40 -31.19 -9.93
CA LYS A 376 4.66 -32.07 -9.00
C LYS A 376 3.50 -31.37 -8.28
N ILE A 377 3.60 -30.05 -8.09
CA ILE A 377 2.51 -29.24 -7.56
C ILE A 377 1.79 -28.57 -8.73
N LYS A 378 0.47 -28.76 -8.81
CA LYS A 378 -0.39 -28.11 -9.81
C LYS A 378 -1.31 -27.12 -9.13
N GLN A 379 -1.29 -25.87 -9.60
CA GLN A 379 -2.08 -24.80 -9.02
C GLN A 379 -3.47 -24.69 -9.66
N VAL A 380 -4.48 -24.40 -8.84
CA VAL A 380 -5.84 -24.06 -9.26
C VAL A 380 -6.15 -22.65 -8.72
N ALA A 381 -6.11 -21.66 -9.62
CA ALA A 381 -6.33 -20.25 -9.32
C ALA A 381 -7.65 -19.74 -9.94
N SER A 382 -8.08 -18.52 -9.63
CA SER A 382 -9.39 -17.95 -10.02
C SER A 382 -9.72 -18.08 -11.51
N GLY A 383 -8.76 -17.82 -12.41
CA GLY A 383 -8.95 -17.93 -13.85
C GLY A 383 -9.02 -19.36 -14.41
N ARG A 384 -8.69 -20.39 -13.60
CA ARG A 384 -8.67 -21.81 -13.97
C ARG A 384 -7.93 -22.12 -15.29
N PHE A 385 -6.93 -21.32 -15.64
CA PHE A 385 -6.19 -21.47 -16.88
C PHE A 385 -5.45 -22.82 -16.93
N GLY A 386 -5.66 -23.56 -18.03
CA GLY A 386 -5.04 -24.87 -18.25
C GLY A 386 -5.46 -25.97 -17.27
N VAL A 387 -6.47 -25.72 -16.43
CA VAL A 387 -6.99 -26.73 -15.49
C VAL A 387 -7.88 -27.69 -16.25
N THR A 388 -7.35 -28.89 -16.51
CA THR A 388 -8.02 -29.99 -17.22
C THR A 388 -7.97 -31.26 -16.38
N PRO A 389 -8.80 -32.29 -16.65
CA PRO A 389 -8.66 -33.58 -15.98
C PRO A 389 -7.24 -34.15 -16.09
N ALA A 390 -6.64 -34.10 -17.28
CA ALA A 390 -5.26 -34.54 -17.53
C ALA A 390 -4.24 -33.76 -16.69
N TYR A 391 -4.41 -32.45 -16.54
CA TYR A 391 -3.56 -31.62 -15.67
C TYR A 391 -3.67 -32.02 -14.19
N LEU A 392 -4.89 -32.26 -13.70
CA LEU A 392 -5.14 -32.58 -12.30
C LEU A 392 -4.61 -33.97 -11.91
N VAL A 393 -4.76 -34.99 -12.77
CA VAL A 393 -4.28 -36.35 -12.49
C VAL A 393 -2.76 -36.48 -12.55
N ASN A 394 -2.06 -35.50 -13.15
CA ASN A 394 -0.60 -35.44 -13.20
C ASN A 394 0.02 -34.60 -12.06
N ALA A 395 -0.74 -34.36 -10.99
CA ALA A 395 -0.26 -33.69 -9.78
C ALA A 395 0.03 -34.68 -8.66
N GLU A 396 1.10 -34.47 -7.90
CA GLU A 396 1.24 -35.05 -6.56
C GLU A 396 0.48 -34.22 -5.53
N VAL A 397 0.48 -32.89 -5.71
CA VAL A 397 -0.20 -31.93 -4.84
C VAL A 397 -1.01 -30.95 -5.67
N LEU A 398 -2.27 -30.75 -5.27
CA LEU A 398 -3.12 -29.70 -5.82
C LEU A 398 -3.11 -28.50 -4.88
N GLN A 399 -2.65 -27.35 -5.38
CA GLN A 399 -2.65 -26.10 -4.63
C GLN A 399 -3.84 -25.23 -5.04
N ILE A 400 -4.80 -25.06 -4.14
CA ILE A 400 -5.87 -24.07 -4.30
C ILE A 400 -5.31 -22.69 -3.97
N LYS A 401 -5.11 -21.86 -5.00
CA LYS A 401 -4.60 -20.51 -4.82
C LYS A 401 -5.73 -19.56 -4.46
N VAL A 402 -5.81 -19.21 -3.17
CA VAL A 402 -6.73 -18.18 -2.68
C VAL A 402 -6.17 -16.78 -2.93
N ALA A 403 -4.89 -16.56 -2.62
CA ALA A 403 -4.24 -15.25 -2.67
C ALA A 403 -2.71 -15.38 -2.87
N GLN A 404 -2.03 -14.25 -3.04
CA GLN A 404 -0.55 -14.16 -3.00
C GLN A 404 -0.10 -12.89 -2.27
N GLY A 405 1.05 -12.94 -1.58
CA GLY A 405 1.55 -11.82 -0.76
C GLY A 405 1.75 -10.51 -1.53
N ALA A 406 2.19 -10.56 -2.80
CA ALA A 406 2.38 -9.34 -3.59
C ALA A 406 1.08 -8.58 -3.91
N LYS A 407 -0.07 -9.26 -3.87
CA LYS A 407 -1.39 -8.70 -4.18
C LYS A 407 -2.51 -9.59 -3.62
N PRO A 408 -2.75 -9.55 -2.29
CA PRO A 408 -3.58 -10.54 -1.62
C PRO A 408 -5.07 -10.49 -2.02
N GLY A 409 -5.62 -9.31 -2.26
CA GLY A 409 -7.03 -9.13 -2.62
C GLY A 409 -7.31 -9.13 -4.13
N GLU A 410 -6.41 -9.68 -4.94
CA GLU A 410 -6.50 -9.61 -6.41
C GLU A 410 -6.02 -10.90 -7.09
N GLY A 411 -6.40 -11.08 -8.36
CA GLY A 411 -5.97 -12.19 -9.19
C GLY A 411 -4.60 -12.01 -9.87
N GLY A 412 -4.12 -13.09 -10.50
CA GLY A 412 -2.99 -13.08 -11.41
C GLY A 412 -3.20 -12.09 -12.57
N GLN A 413 -2.09 -11.54 -13.09
CA GLN A 413 -2.11 -10.63 -14.23
C GLN A 413 -1.03 -11.06 -15.21
N LEU A 414 -1.35 -11.05 -16.50
CA LEU A 414 -0.40 -11.27 -17.58
C LEU A 414 -0.65 -10.21 -18.66
N PRO A 415 0.34 -9.37 -19.01
CA PRO A 415 0.18 -8.39 -20.09
C PRO A 415 -0.17 -9.07 -21.42
N GLY A 416 -1.05 -8.45 -22.22
CA GLY A 416 -1.53 -8.99 -23.50
C GLY A 416 -0.39 -9.39 -24.45
N GLY A 417 0.63 -8.53 -24.58
CA GLY A 417 1.81 -8.82 -25.42
C GLY A 417 2.66 -10.04 -24.98
N LYS A 418 2.43 -10.62 -23.81
CA LYS A 418 3.05 -11.90 -23.39
C LYS A 418 2.17 -13.12 -23.70
N VAL A 419 0.93 -12.93 -24.14
CA VAL A 419 -0.02 -14.00 -24.49
C VAL A 419 0.21 -14.43 -25.94
N ASN A 420 1.36 -15.06 -26.19
CA ASN A 420 1.68 -15.63 -27.50
C ASN A 420 0.82 -16.89 -27.79
N LYS A 421 0.95 -17.46 -29.00
CA LYS A 421 0.19 -18.65 -29.42
C LYS A 421 0.32 -19.85 -28.48
N LEU A 422 1.51 -20.06 -27.89
CA LEU A 422 1.74 -21.12 -26.92
C LEU A 422 0.94 -20.88 -25.65
N ILE A 423 1.07 -19.70 -25.05
CA ILE A 423 0.34 -19.33 -23.83
C ILE A 423 -1.17 -19.37 -24.06
N ALA A 424 -1.65 -18.80 -25.18
CA ALA A 424 -3.05 -18.82 -25.54
C ALA A 424 -3.61 -20.25 -25.65
N ARG A 425 -2.89 -21.15 -26.33
CA ARG A 425 -3.25 -22.57 -26.44
C ARG A 425 -3.36 -23.24 -25.06
N LEU A 426 -2.34 -23.07 -24.22
CA LEU A 426 -2.30 -23.69 -22.90
C LEU A 426 -3.39 -23.18 -21.96
N ARG A 427 -3.78 -21.92 -22.12
CA ARG A 427 -4.79 -21.27 -21.28
C ARG A 427 -6.20 -21.33 -21.85
N TYR A 428 -6.39 -21.88 -23.05
CA TYR A 428 -7.64 -21.78 -23.82
C TYR A 428 -8.12 -20.33 -23.95
N SER A 429 -7.19 -19.41 -24.18
CA SER A 429 -7.45 -17.98 -24.33
C SER A 429 -7.17 -17.48 -25.74
N VAL A 430 -7.48 -16.21 -26.00
CA VAL A 430 -7.16 -15.54 -27.26
C VAL A 430 -5.70 -15.06 -27.24
N PRO A 431 -4.94 -15.20 -28.34
CA PRO A 431 -3.64 -14.54 -28.49
C PRO A 431 -3.75 -13.01 -28.34
N GLY A 432 -2.78 -12.38 -27.68
CA GLY A 432 -2.81 -10.97 -27.32
C GLY A 432 -1.98 -10.04 -28.19
#